data_AF-A0ABD1B6D4-F1
#
_entry.id   AF-A0ABD1B6D4-F1
#
_cell.length_a   1.000
_cell.length_b   1.000
_cell.length_c   1.000
_cell.angle_alpha   90.00
_cell.angle_beta   90.00
_cell.angle_gamma   90.00
#
_symmetry.space_group_name_H-M   'P 1'
#
loop_
_entity.id
_entity.type
_entity.pdbx_description
1 polymer ?
#
loop_
_entity_poly.entity_id
_entity_poly.type
_entity_poly.pdbx_seq_one_letter_code
_entity_poly.pdbx_strand_id
1 'polypeptide(L)' 'MVQYIPTLEFYSNNLPLISPSYSSTETMFGVNVNPLCKPQDVSYTFLPNLSYFEFISVDERNNEEIVDLVDVKYWWNVVV' A
#
# COMPACT_ATOMS: atom_id res chain seq x y z
N MET A 1 5.86 6.30 -6.83
CA MET A 1 5.71 5.56 -8.11
C MET A 1 5.01 6.38 -9.18
N VAL A 2 4.13 7.32 -8.81
CA VAL A 2 3.37 8.16 -9.74
C VAL A 2 4.23 8.89 -10.78
N GLN A 3 5.46 9.26 -10.41
CA GLN A 3 6.37 10.01 -11.27
C GLN A 3 6.81 9.29 -12.55
N TYR A 4 6.73 7.95 -12.61
CA TYR A 4 7.18 7.17 -13.76
C TYR A 4 6.04 6.67 -14.65
N ILE A 5 4.79 6.85 -14.23
CA ILE A 5 3.61 6.40 -14.99
C ILE A 5 3.62 6.92 -16.43
N PRO A 6 3.81 8.24 -16.70
CA PRO A 6 3.74 8.74 -18.08
C PRO A 6 4.83 8.15 -18.97
N THR A 7 6.04 7.96 -18.44
CA THR A 7 7.17 7.37 -19.15
C THR A 7 6.93 5.90 -19.47
N LEU A 8 6.38 5.14 -18.51
CA LEU A 8 6.05 3.74 -18.71
C LEU A 8 4.92 3.57 -19.73
N GLU A 9 3.86 4.37 -19.67
CA GLU A 9 2.76 4.34 -20.65
C GLU A 9 3.25 4.63 -22.07
N PHE A 10 4.17 5.60 -22.22
CA PHE A 10 4.78 5.93 -23.50
C PHE A 10 5.55 4.76 -24.10
N TYR A 11 6.42 4.11 -23.31
CA TYR A 11 7.24 2.99 -23.81
C TYR A 11 6.49 1.66 -23.88
N SER A 12 5.46 1.46 -23.06
CA SER A 12 4.70 0.20 -22.99
C SER A 12 3.57 0.14 -24.01
N ASN A 13 3.32 1.21 -24.78
CA ASN A 13 2.19 1.30 -25.71
C ASN A 13 0.84 1.02 -25.02
N ASN A 14 0.64 1.63 -23.84
CA ASN A 14 -0.54 1.47 -22.99
C ASN A 14 -0.80 0.03 -22.50
N LEU A 15 0.24 -0.79 -22.33
CA LEU A 15 0.10 -2.07 -21.63
C LEU A 15 -0.27 -1.84 -20.15
N PRO A 16 -1.03 -2.76 -19.54
CA PRO A 16 -1.38 -2.68 -18.12
C PRO A 16 -0.15 -2.60 -17.22
N LEU A 17 -0.10 -1.56 -16.37
CA LEU A 17 0.95 -1.39 -15.37
C LEU A 17 0.53 -2.11 -14.08
N ILE A 18 1.20 -3.21 -13.76
CA ILE A 18 0.84 -4.07 -12.63
C ILE A 18 1.81 -3.81 -11.46
N SER A 19 1.27 -3.52 -10.29
CA SER A 19 2.03 -3.45 -9.04
C SER A 19 1.56 -4.58 -8.10
N PRO A 20 2.31 -5.69 -8.02
CA PRO A 20 1.81 -6.93 -7.41
C PRO A 20 1.92 -6.96 -5.88
N SER A 21 2.96 -6.35 -5.31
CA SER A 21 3.28 -6.48 -3.88
C SER A 21 3.86 -5.20 -3.30
N TYR A 22 3.69 -5.07 -1.99
CA TYR A 22 4.32 -4.05 -1.16
C TYR A 22 5.18 -4.73 -0.09
N SER A 23 6.47 -4.39 -0.07
CA SER A 23 7.48 -5.02 0.80
C SER A 23 8.63 -4.05 1.10
N SER A 24 9.27 -4.23 2.25
CA SER A 24 10.54 -3.61 2.62
C SER A 24 11.64 -4.67 2.78
N THR A 25 12.83 -4.25 3.18
CA THR A 25 13.91 -5.15 3.59
C THR A 25 13.62 -5.85 4.93
N GLU A 26 12.68 -5.32 5.72
CA GLU A 26 12.33 -5.86 7.03
C GLU A 26 11.25 -6.93 6.91
N THR A 27 10.24 -6.71 6.05
CA THR A 27 9.18 -7.68 5.84
C THR A 27 8.42 -7.47 4.52
N MET A 28 7.70 -8.51 4.10
CA MET A 28 6.69 -8.40 3.06
C MET A 28 5.36 -8.03 3.73
N PHE A 29 4.76 -6.92 3.31
CA PHE A 29 3.54 -6.40 3.94
C PHE A 29 2.30 -7.03 3.33
N GLY A 30 2.17 -6.97 2.00
CA GLY A 30 0.91 -7.29 1.36
C GLY A 30 0.97 -7.36 -0.16
N VAL A 31 -0.17 -7.71 -0.73
CA VAL A 31 -0.36 -7.91 -2.19
C VAL A 31 -1.52 -7.10 -2.72
N ASN A 32 -1.43 -6.71 -3.99
CA ASN A 32 -2.56 -6.12 -4.69
C ASN A 32 -3.52 -7.21 -5.16
N VAL A 33 -4.70 -7.28 -4.53
CA VAL A 33 -5.75 -8.26 -4.87
C VAL A 33 -6.53 -7.87 -6.14
N ASN A 34 -6.32 -6.66 -6.67
CA ASN A 34 -6.89 -6.18 -7.92
C ASN A 34 -5.78 -5.71 -8.88
N PRO A 35 -5.02 -6.65 -9.49
CA PRO A 35 -3.79 -6.34 -10.22
C PRO A 35 -3.99 -5.53 -11.51
N LEU A 36 -5.23 -5.44 -12.03
CA LEU A 36 -5.57 -4.70 -13.25
C LEU A 36 -6.18 -3.32 -12.95
N CYS A 37 -6.20 -2.87 -11.70
CA CYS A 37 -6.65 -1.52 -11.36
C CYS A 37 -5.72 -0.46 -11.99
N LYS A 38 -6.23 0.77 -12.10
CA LYS A 38 -5.38 1.89 -12.52
C LYS A 38 -4.28 2.11 -11.48
N PRO A 39 -3.07 2.55 -11.87
CA PRO A 39 -1.98 2.79 -10.94
C PRO A 39 -2.32 3.70 -9.74
N GLN A 40 -3.27 4.62 -9.91
CA GLN A 40 -3.77 5.53 -8.87
C GLN A 40 -4.74 4.89 -7.87
N ASP A 41 -5.33 3.74 -8.23
CA ASP A 41 -6.33 3.02 -7.44
C ASP A 41 -5.71 1.75 -6.80
N VAL A 42 -4.38 1.61 -6.82
CA VAL A 42 -3.69 0.47 -6.23
C VAL A 42 -3.81 0.51 -4.70
N SER A 43 -4.25 -0.61 -4.14
CA SER A 43 -4.26 -0.85 -2.70
C SER A 43 -3.63 -2.21 -2.40
N TYR A 44 -2.93 -2.32 -1.28
CA TYR A 44 -2.27 -3.54 -0.85
C TYR A 44 -2.99 -4.12 0.35
N THR A 45 -3.40 -5.37 0.26
CA THR A 45 -3.98 -6.10 1.38
C THR A 45 -2.84 -6.71 2.19
N PHE A 46 -2.75 -6.30 3.47
CA PHE A 46 -1.75 -6.82 4.38
C PHE A 46 -2.02 -8.29 4.68
N LEU A 47 -0.95 -9.08 4.72
CA LEU A 47 -1.01 -10.52 4.99
C LEU A 47 -0.66 -10.76 6.48
N PRO A 48 -1.65 -10.95 7.37
CA PRO A 48 -1.45 -10.95 8.82
C PRO A 48 -0.58 -12.11 9.33
N ASN A 49 -0.30 -13.11 8.49
CA ASN A 49 0.55 -14.25 8.81
C ASN A 49 2.05 -13.98 8.58
N LEU A 50 2.42 -12.84 7.98
CA LEU A 50 3.82 -12.54 7.67
C LEU A 50 4.54 -11.84 8.81
N SER A 51 3.87 -10.93 9.51
CA SER A 51 4.40 -10.21 10.66
C SER A 51 3.24 -9.67 11.51
N TYR A 52 3.54 -9.30 12.73
CA TYR A 52 2.64 -8.48 13.53
C TYR A 52 2.71 -7.02 13.03
N PHE A 53 1.56 -6.39 12.81
CA PHE A 53 1.47 -5.04 12.25
C PHE A 53 0.69 -4.13 13.19
N GLU A 54 1.33 -3.02 13.56
CA GLU A 54 0.77 -1.93 14.36
C GLU A 54 0.84 -0.64 13.55
N PHE A 55 -0.10 0.29 13.78
CA PHE A 55 -0.20 1.51 13.01
C PHE A 55 -0.39 2.73 13.90
N ILE A 56 0.24 3.84 13.51
CA ILE A 56 0.13 5.14 14.17
C ILE A 56 -0.73 6.06 13.29
N SER A 57 -1.73 6.72 13.88
CA SER A 57 -2.61 7.65 13.17
C SER A 57 -1.88 8.92 12.73
N VAL A 58 -1.94 9.24 11.43
CA VAL A 58 -1.27 10.43 10.86
C VAL A 58 -2.05 11.73 11.10
N ASP A 59 -3.38 11.64 11.24
CA ASP A 59 -4.25 12.80 11.47
C ASP A 59 -4.26 13.21 12.95
N GLU A 60 -3.92 12.29 13.84
CA GLU A 60 -3.93 12.49 15.29
C GLU A 60 -2.52 12.51 15.88
N ARG A 61 -1.55 13.20 15.25
CA ARG A 61 -0.15 13.28 15.79
C ARG A 61 -0.01 13.81 17.23
N ASN A 62 -1.09 14.27 17.85
CA ASN A 62 -1.12 14.68 19.25
C ASN A 62 -1.66 13.60 20.22
N ASN A 63 -2.27 12.53 19.71
CA ASN A 63 -2.69 11.35 20.46
C ASN A 63 -1.98 10.14 19.86
N GLU A 64 -0.95 9.63 20.54
CA GLU A 64 -0.17 8.45 20.16
C GLU A 64 -1.00 7.14 20.31
N GLU A 65 -2.19 7.09 19.71
CA GLU A 65 -3.02 5.90 19.72
C GLU A 65 -2.47 4.91 18.68
N ILE A 66 -1.82 3.86 19.20
CA ILE A 66 -1.38 2.71 18.44
C ILE A 66 -2.59 1.80 18.25
N VAL A 67 -2.87 1.43 17.01
CA VAL A 67 -3.96 0.50 16.67
C VAL A 67 -3.43 -0.75 15.99
N ASP A 68 -4.00 -1.89 16.33
CA ASP A 68 -3.72 -3.16 15.67
C ASP A 68 -4.34 -3.22 14.28
N LEU A 69 -3.83 -4.10 13.42
CA LEU A 69 -4.35 -4.33 12.06
C LEU A 69 -5.87 -4.55 12.00
N VAL A 70 -6.46 -5.16 13.02
CA VAL A 70 -7.91 -5.41 13.10
C VAL A 70 -8.74 -4.16 13.37
N ASP A 71 -8.14 -3.13 13.97
CA ASP A 71 -8.81 -1.91 14.42
C ASP A 71 -8.56 -0.71 13.47
N VAL A 72 -7.82 -0.93 12.38
CA VAL A 72 -7.59 0.08 11.34
C VAL A 72 -8.89 0.42 10.61
N LYS A 73 -9.43 1.62 10.86
CA LYS A 73 -10.67 2.10 10.24
C LYS A 73 -10.48 2.67 8.83
N TYR A 74 -9.34 3.30 8.54
CA TYR A 74 -9.07 3.96 7.27
C TYR A 74 -7.65 3.66 6.77
N TRP A 75 -7.56 2.81 5.74
CA TRP A 75 -6.29 2.36 5.16
C TRP A 75 -5.46 3.45 4.47
N TRP A 76 -6.03 4.62 4.20
CA TRP A 76 -5.40 5.69 3.43
C TRP A 76 -4.47 6.59 4.25
N ASN A 77 -4.58 6.58 5.58
CA ASN A 77 -3.82 7.46 6.48
C ASN A 77 -2.85 6.68 7.38
N VAL A 78 -2.39 5.52 6.89
CA VAL A 78 -1.51 4.63 7.63
C VAL A 78 -0.07 4.85 7.18
N VAL A 79 0.80 5.26 8.10
CA VAL A 79 2.26 5.22 7.91
C VAL A 79 2.80 4.00 8.65
N VAL A 80 3.55 3.16 7.93
CA VAL A 80 4.40 2.11 8.50
C VAL A 80 5.75 2.71 8.83
#